data_AF-A0A3M0A6Y5-F1
#
_entry.id   AF-A0A3M0A6Y5-F1
#
_cell.length_a   1.000
_cell.length_b   1.000
_cell.length_c   1.000
_cell.angle_alpha   90.00
_cell.angle_beta   90.00
_cell.angle_gamma   90.00
#
_symmetry.space_group_name_H-M   'P 1'
#
loop_
_entity.id
_entity.type
_entity.pdbx_description
1 polymer ?
#
loop_
_entity_poly.entity_id
_entity_poly.type
_entity_poly.pdbx_seq_one_letter_code
_entity_poly.pdbx_strand_id
1 'polypeptide(L)'
;MKLTVRMQKVILELICLLYILLFVYAAVSKLLDFENFQVKLGQSPLLSAFAGIFAIAVPTIELTIVILFCIPRYRITALFGSFCLMVMFTTYIFLILNYSSYVPCSCGGILEKMNWSEHLIFNLVFVILALVAILLSGFEPANWFTKMKPPKNTLTLISAATGSFLLILGLHIISENRVHQRNSFVRRFDQHAKPEDKKMNLKVNSYYFAGKANGQIYLSNSTAPLVMTTVDTSLTKLIVNHISLDIMGFGYQSIQVRVLAPYFFVFDGTVPCIFRGKTADWKAVLLKGKVNRFTLAEPLDATTLAVRITSPASASNILGIYTLTDSLKLQVNQELLKKQKDGIFDTDGMLLITHKEKLNYVYYYRNEYLTINKLLQLKKTGRTIDTVTQANIKVANIDNETTMAAPSVVINKFSATYKNLLFINSERIGKYEDRNMLKHASMIDIYDLNSGNYISSMYLYKVDNQTISSFMVYGNHLFTLTGNSLTMLKLDKNITEHYTN
;
A
#
# COMPACT_ATOMS: atom_id res chain seq x y z
N MET A 1 40.61 -15.55 -40.10
CA MET A 1 40.54 -14.68 -41.30
C MET A 1 40.64 -13.23 -40.81
N LYS A 2 41.71 -12.50 -41.14
CA LYS A 2 41.84 -11.08 -40.73
C LYS A 2 40.92 -10.24 -41.61
N LEU A 3 39.97 -9.52 -41.01
CA LEU A 3 39.11 -8.58 -41.73
C LEU A 3 39.97 -7.50 -42.40
N THR A 4 39.59 -7.09 -43.61
CA THR A 4 40.27 -5.97 -44.29
C THR A 4 39.96 -4.65 -43.57
N VAL A 5 40.90 -3.71 -43.57
CA VAL A 5 40.76 -2.40 -42.89
C VAL A 5 39.49 -1.66 -43.35
N ARG A 6 39.13 -1.79 -44.63
CA ARG A 6 37.90 -1.22 -45.20
C ARG A 6 36.63 -1.84 -44.61
N MET A 7 36.59 -3.16 -44.43
CA MET A 7 35.44 -3.84 -43.80
C MET A 7 35.28 -3.45 -42.33
N GLN A 8 36.39 -3.31 -41.60
CA GLN A 8 36.34 -2.89 -40.18
C GLN A 8 35.75 -1.49 -40.02
N LYS A 9 36.11 -0.55 -40.91
CA LYS A 9 35.55 0.81 -40.92
C LYS A 9 34.06 0.83 -41.22
N VAL A 10 33.62 0.08 -42.23
CA VAL A 10 32.19 -0.04 -42.58
C VAL A 10 31.38 -0.64 -41.43
N ILE A 11 31.90 -1.69 -40.78
CA ILE A 11 31.25 -2.31 -39.61
C ILE A 11 31.15 -1.30 -38.46
N LEU A 12 32.21 -0.55 -38.18
CA LEU A 12 32.21 0.47 -37.13
C LEU A 12 31.18 1.57 -37.40
N GLU A 13 31.12 2.09 -38.63
CA GLU A 13 30.14 3.11 -39.02
C GLU A 13 28.71 2.61 -38.93
N LEU A 14 28.46 1.36 -39.37
CA LEU A 14 27.15 0.74 -39.25
C LEU A 14 26.72 0.62 -37.79
N ILE A 15 27.61 0.18 -36.90
CA ILE A 15 27.31 0.08 -35.47
C ILE A 15 27.04 1.47 -34.86
N CYS A 16 27.83 2.48 -35.21
CA CYS A 16 27.58 3.86 -34.76
C CYS A 16 26.20 4.37 -35.22
N LEU A 17 25.82 4.14 -36.47
CA LEU A 17 24.51 4.53 -37.00
C LEU A 17 23.36 3.80 -36.31
N LEU A 18 23.52 2.50 -36.02
CA LEU A 18 22.53 1.73 -35.26
C LEU A 18 22.30 2.30 -33.86
N TYR A 19 23.36 2.70 -33.15
CA TYR A 19 23.24 3.35 -31.84
C TYR A 19 22.59 4.72 -31.91
N ILE A 20 22.93 5.53 -32.92
CA ILE A 20 22.28 6.83 -33.15
C ILE A 20 20.78 6.62 -33.33
N LEU A 21 20.38 5.71 -34.23
CA LEU A 21 18.98 5.42 -34.50
C LEU A 21 18.25 4.96 -33.24
N LEU A 22 18.84 4.01 -32.51
CA LEU A 22 18.25 3.45 -31.30
C LEU A 22 18.03 4.53 -30.23
N PHE A 23 19.06 5.29 -29.87
CA PHE A 23 18.96 6.27 -28.79
C PHE A 23 18.14 7.50 -29.16
N VAL A 24 18.15 7.95 -30.42
CA VAL A 24 17.23 9.01 -30.87
C VAL A 24 15.79 8.52 -30.71
N TYR A 25 15.48 7.33 -31.23
CA TYR A 25 14.15 6.75 -31.12
C TYR A 25 13.70 6.61 -29.66
N ALA A 26 14.56 6.01 -28.82
CA ALA A 26 14.26 5.78 -27.41
C ALA A 26 14.08 7.09 -26.62
N ALA A 27 14.90 8.11 -26.87
CA ALA A 27 14.82 9.38 -26.16
C ALA A 27 13.59 10.19 -26.60
N VAL A 28 13.36 10.30 -27.91
CA VAL A 28 12.22 11.06 -28.46
C VAL A 28 10.90 10.42 -28.03
N SER A 29 10.77 9.08 -28.08
CA SER A 29 9.57 8.40 -27.60
C SER A 29 9.29 8.66 -26.12
N LYS A 30 10.33 8.75 -25.27
CA LYS A 30 10.17 9.07 -23.83
C LYS A 30 9.80 10.53 -23.59
N LEU A 31 10.34 11.45 -24.41
CA LEU A 31 10.05 12.88 -24.28
C LEU A 31 8.65 13.25 -24.77
N LEU A 32 8.18 12.60 -25.84
CA LEU A 32 6.82 12.80 -26.36
C LEU A 32 5.74 12.30 -25.39
N ASP A 33 6.03 11.23 -24.64
CA ASP A 33 5.10 10.67 -23.66
C ASP A 33 5.72 10.67 -22.24
N PHE A 34 6.20 11.84 -21.83
CA PHE A 34 6.97 12.01 -20.59
C PHE A 34 6.20 11.64 -19.33
N GLU A 35 4.92 12.01 -19.26
CA GLU A 35 4.08 11.73 -18.08
C GLU A 35 3.90 10.22 -17.88
N ASN A 36 3.54 9.47 -18.94
CA ASN A 36 3.41 8.02 -18.83
C ASN A 36 4.76 7.35 -18.58
N PHE A 37 5.85 7.83 -19.20
CA PHE A 37 7.19 7.32 -18.91
C PHE A 37 7.55 7.47 -17.42
N GLN A 38 7.31 8.66 -16.85
CA GLN A 38 7.57 8.91 -15.44
C GLN A 38 6.68 8.06 -14.53
N VAL A 39 5.40 7.88 -14.86
CA VAL A 39 4.47 7.02 -14.11
C VAL A 39 4.94 5.56 -14.14
N LYS A 40 5.29 5.03 -15.31
CA LYS A 40 5.77 3.64 -15.44
C LYS A 40 7.11 3.43 -14.71
N LEU A 41 8.03 4.40 -14.75
CA LEU A 41 9.23 4.37 -13.89
C LEU A 41 8.86 4.40 -12.39
N GLY A 42 7.82 5.15 -12.04
CA GLY A 42 7.25 5.23 -10.69
C GLY A 42 6.65 3.93 -10.19
N GLN A 43 6.14 3.11 -11.10
CA GLN A 43 5.59 1.78 -10.81
C GLN A 43 6.66 0.68 -10.78
N SER A 44 7.87 0.96 -11.27
CA SER A 44 8.98 0.00 -11.18
C SER A 44 9.43 -0.16 -9.72
N PRO A 45 9.41 -1.38 -9.16
CA PRO A 45 9.78 -1.62 -7.76
C PRO A 45 11.19 -1.14 -7.39
N LEU A 46 12.10 -1.09 -8.37
CA LEU A 46 13.49 -0.69 -8.20
C LEU A 46 13.71 0.82 -8.33
N LEU A 47 12.95 1.51 -9.19
CA LEU A 47 13.24 2.91 -9.57
C LEU A 47 12.21 3.92 -9.05
N SER A 48 11.13 3.46 -8.41
CA SER A 48 10.03 4.30 -7.96
C SER A 48 10.47 5.51 -7.13
N ALA A 49 11.43 5.33 -6.21
CA ALA A 49 11.97 6.38 -5.37
C ALA A 49 12.72 7.49 -6.15
N PHE A 50 13.20 7.18 -7.35
CA PHE A 50 14.02 8.05 -8.21
C PHE A 50 13.36 8.35 -9.57
N ALA A 51 12.11 7.94 -9.77
CA ALA A 51 11.44 7.97 -11.07
C ALA A 51 11.47 9.36 -11.73
N GLY A 52 11.24 10.44 -10.96
CA GLY A 52 11.33 11.81 -11.50
C GLY A 52 12.74 12.23 -11.96
N ILE A 53 13.79 11.76 -11.27
CA ILE A 53 15.17 12.04 -11.68
C ILE A 53 15.51 11.26 -12.95
N PHE A 54 15.17 9.96 -12.98
CA PHE A 54 15.45 9.10 -14.13
C PHE A 54 14.60 9.45 -15.36
N ALA A 55 13.38 9.95 -15.17
CA ALA A 55 12.53 10.43 -16.26
C ALA A 55 13.22 11.50 -17.11
N ILE A 56 14.04 12.34 -16.49
CA ILE A 56 14.81 13.41 -17.15
C ILE A 56 16.21 12.91 -17.54
N ALA A 57 16.90 12.22 -16.62
CA ALA A 57 18.29 11.82 -16.82
C ALA A 57 18.47 10.83 -17.98
N VAL A 58 17.57 9.85 -18.12
CA VAL A 58 17.70 8.81 -19.14
C VAL A 58 17.63 9.38 -20.57
N PRO A 59 16.57 10.11 -20.98
CA PRO A 59 16.54 10.73 -22.32
C PRO A 59 17.69 11.72 -22.55
N THR A 60 18.10 12.46 -21.50
CA THR A 60 19.21 13.42 -21.60
C THR A 60 20.54 12.72 -21.90
N ILE A 61 20.83 11.61 -21.20
CA ILE A 61 22.04 10.81 -21.43
C ILE A 61 22.00 10.16 -22.84
N GLU A 62 20.84 9.62 -23.25
CA GLU A 62 20.64 9.04 -24.58
C GLU A 62 20.94 10.05 -25.70
N LEU A 63 20.38 11.27 -25.63
CA LEU A 63 20.65 12.33 -26.61
C LEU A 63 22.09 12.84 -26.54
N THR A 64 22.68 12.93 -25.35
CA THR A 64 24.09 13.32 -25.20
C THR A 64 25.00 12.33 -25.92
N ILE A 65 24.76 11.02 -25.78
CA ILE A 65 25.52 9.98 -26.48
C ILE A 65 25.36 10.11 -28.00
N VAL A 66 24.16 10.39 -28.50
CA VAL A 66 23.91 10.65 -29.93
C VAL A 66 24.76 11.81 -30.43
N ILE A 67 24.78 12.95 -29.71
CA ILE A 67 25.60 14.11 -30.08
C ILE A 67 27.09 13.74 -30.13
N LEU A 68 27.57 12.93 -29.18
CA LEU A 68 28.96 12.46 -29.17
C LEU A 68 29.27 11.53 -30.36
N PHE A 69 28.33 10.72 -30.84
CA PHE A 69 28.52 9.90 -32.05
C PHE A 69 28.65 10.74 -33.33
N CYS A 70 27.90 11.85 -33.42
CA CYS A 70 27.94 12.75 -34.58
C CYS A 70 29.30 13.44 -34.75
N ILE A 71 30.08 13.59 -33.68
CA ILE A 71 31.39 14.24 -33.70
C ILE A 71 32.49 13.17 -33.77
N PRO A 72 33.27 13.06 -34.88
CA PRO A 72 34.26 11.99 -35.07
C PRO A 72 35.25 11.80 -33.91
N ARG A 73 35.66 12.91 -33.28
CA ARG A 73 36.58 12.92 -32.13
C ARG A 73 36.04 12.20 -30.89
N TYR A 74 34.72 12.17 -30.70
CA TYR A 74 34.08 11.63 -29.49
C TYR A 74 33.47 10.24 -29.69
N ARG A 75 33.63 9.61 -30.86
CA ARG A 75 33.03 8.30 -31.18
C ARG A 75 33.42 7.19 -30.20
N ILE A 76 34.69 7.14 -29.77
CA ILE A 76 35.13 6.16 -28.75
C ILE A 76 34.42 6.40 -27.42
N THR A 77 34.35 7.66 -26.97
CA THR A 77 33.64 8.04 -25.74
C THR A 77 32.16 7.70 -25.84
N ALA A 78 31.52 7.92 -26.99
CA ALA A 78 30.14 7.55 -27.25
C ALA A 78 29.94 6.03 -27.19
N LEU A 79 30.87 5.23 -27.73
CA LEU A 79 30.83 3.77 -27.65
C LEU A 79 30.93 3.26 -26.20
N PHE A 80 31.85 3.82 -25.40
CA PHE A 80 31.96 3.48 -23.97
C PHE A 80 30.70 3.90 -23.20
N GLY A 81 30.16 5.10 -23.46
CA GLY A 81 28.91 5.55 -22.87
C GLY A 81 27.72 4.65 -23.22
N SER A 82 27.64 4.23 -24.48
CA SER A 82 26.63 3.29 -24.97
C SER A 82 26.75 1.91 -24.33
N PHE A 83 27.98 1.41 -24.17
CA PHE A 83 28.26 0.16 -23.49
C PHE A 83 27.78 0.20 -22.04
N CYS A 84 28.19 1.21 -21.26
CA CYS A 84 27.78 1.36 -19.87
C CYS A 84 26.26 1.50 -19.73
N LEU A 85 25.63 2.31 -20.58
CA LEU A 85 24.18 2.51 -20.55
C LEU A 85 23.41 1.21 -20.85
N MET A 86 23.86 0.44 -21.85
CA MET A 86 23.26 -0.86 -22.15
C MET A 86 23.49 -1.89 -21.05
N VAL A 87 24.65 -1.90 -20.40
CA VAL A 87 24.90 -2.76 -19.23
C VAL A 87 23.98 -2.37 -18.06
N MET A 88 23.76 -1.08 -17.82
CA MET A 88 22.83 -0.61 -16.79
C MET A 88 21.39 -1.03 -17.08
N PHE A 89 20.91 -0.83 -18.32
CA PHE A 89 19.56 -1.28 -18.72
C PHE A 89 19.41 -2.80 -18.66
N THR A 90 20.45 -3.54 -19.05
CA THR A 90 20.48 -5.02 -18.94
C THR A 90 20.39 -5.47 -17.49
N THR A 91 21.20 -4.88 -16.61
CA THR A 91 21.21 -5.18 -15.17
C THR A 91 19.85 -4.89 -14.56
N TYR A 92 19.25 -3.74 -14.89
CA TYR A 92 17.92 -3.35 -14.44
C TYR A 92 16.84 -4.38 -14.83
N ILE A 93 16.80 -4.79 -16.11
CA ILE A 93 15.84 -5.81 -16.58
C ILE A 93 16.09 -7.16 -15.89
N PHE A 94 17.35 -7.56 -15.75
CA PHE A 94 17.72 -8.81 -15.07
C PHE A 94 17.23 -8.82 -13.62
N LEU A 95 17.42 -7.73 -12.87
CA LEU A 95 16.95 -7.62 -11.50
C LEU A 95 15.42 -7.68 -11.41
N ILE A 96 14.70 -7.03 -12.33
CA ILE A 96 13.23 -7.11 -12.37
C ILE A 96 12.76 -8.54 -12.59
N LEU A 97 13.33 -9.24 -13.57
CA LEU A 97 12.89 -10.60 -13.93
C LEU A 97 13.16 -11.65 -12.86
N ASN A 98 14.19 -11.46 -12.02
CA ASN A 98 14.62 -12.47 -11.05
C ASN A 98 14.28 -12.13 -9.59
N TYR A 99 14.14 -10.84 -9.25
CA TYR A 99 14.00 -10.40 -7.86
C TYR A 99 12.77 -9.53 -7.59
N SER A 100 12.02 -9.12 -8.63
CA SER A 100 10.81 -8.32 -8.44
C SER A 100 9.60 -9.21 -8.20
N SER A 101 8.72 -8.82 -7.27
CA SER A 101 7.44 -9.50 -6.99
C SER A 101 6.46 -9.43 -8.16
N TYR A 102 6.64 -8.47 -9.06
CA TYR A 102 5.89 -8.31 -10.31
C TYR A 102 6.71 -7.57 -11.36
N VAL A 103 6.32 -7.75 -12.62
CA VAL A 103 6.98 -7.13 -13.78
C VAL A 103 6.09 -5.98 -14.29
N PRO A 104 6.56 -4.72 -14.28
CA PRO A 104 5.75 -3.58 -14.76
C PRO A 104 5.54 -3.65 -16.28
N CYS A 105 4.62 -2.84 -16.81
CA CYS A 105 4.48 -2.70 -18.26
C CYS A 105 5.73 -2.05 -18.89
N SER A 106 6.06 -2.43 -20.13
CA SER A 106 7.28 -1.97 -20.82
C SER A 106 7.20 -0.47 -21.18
N CYS A 107 8.34 0.23 -21.16
CA CYS A 107 8.45 1.67 -21.40
C CYS A 107 9.30 1.93 -22.66
N GLY A 108 8.72 2.02 -23.86
CA GLY A 108 9.56 2.27 -25.04
C GLY A 108 8.91 2.45 -26.41
N GLY A 109 7.62 2.78 -26.51
CA GLY A 109 6.98 2.99 -27.83
C GLY A 109 6.87 1.68 -28.61
N ILE A 110 7.55 1.50 -29.75
CA ILE A 110 7.59 0.24 -30.52
C ILE A 110 8.23 -0.88 -29.69
N LEU A 111 9.19 -0.53 -28.82
CA LEU A 111 9.80 -1.44 -27.84
C LEU A 111 8.81 -1.81 -26.72
N GLU A 112 7.70 -1.09 -26.53
CA GLU A 112 6.66 -1.47 -25.57
C GLU A 112 5.98 -2.81 -25.91
N LYS A 113 6.02 -3.21 -27.19
CA LYS A 113 5.39 -4.43 -27.68
C LYS A 113 6.25 -5.69 -27.48
N MET A 114 7.51 -5.55 -27.09
CA MET A 114 8.39 -6.69 -26.83
C MET A 114 8.22 -7.18 -25.39
N ASN A 115 8.26 -8.49 -25.20
CA ASN A 115 8.30 -9.09 -23.88
C ASN A 115 9.63 -8.77 -23.17
N TRP A 116 9.63 -8.80 -21.84
CA TRP A 116 10.81 -8.45 -21.04
C TRP A 116 12.04 -9.33 -21.32
N SER A 117 11.84 -10.62 -21.64
CA SER A 117 12.92 -11.52 -22.05
C SER A 117 13.48 -11.14 -23.43
N GLU A 118 12.64 -10.71 -24.36
CA GLU A 118 13.06 -10.23 -25.69
C GLU A 118 13.86 -8.93 -25.56
N HIS A 119 13.41 -8.02 -24.68
CA HIS A 119 14.16 -6.82 -24.32
C HIS A 119 15.53 -7.10 -23.70
N LEU A 120 15.61 -8.11 -22.84
CA LEU A 120 16.90 -8.52 -22.26
C LEU A 120 17.86 -8.99 -23.36
N ILE A 121 17.39 -9.82 -24.29
CA ILE A 121 18.17 -10.31 -25.43
C ILE A 121 18.57 -9.13 -26.34
N PHE A 122 17.64 -8.23 -26.64
CA PHE A 122 17.90 -7.04 -27.45
C PHE A 122 19.03 -6.19 -26.83
N ASN A 123 18.96 -5.89 -25.54
CA ASN A 123 20.01 -5.13 -24.87
C ASN A 123 21.36 -5.88 -24.88
N LEU A 124 21.37 -7.20 -24.66
CA LEU A 124 22.59 -8.01 -24.72
C LEU A 124 23.24 -7.98 -26.11
N VAL A 125 22.45 -8.02 -27.18
CA VAL A 125 22.96 -7.87 -28.55
C VAL A 125 23.65 -6.52 -28.71
N PHE A 126 23.05 -5.43 -28.24
CA PHE A 126 23.69 -4.12 -28.28
C PHE A 126 24.95 -4.07 -27.40
N VAL A 127 24.97 -4.66 -26.20
CA VAL A 127 26.22 -4.76 -25.40
C VAL A 127 27.35 -5.41 -26.20
N ILE A 128 27.06 -6.50 -26.92
CA ILE A 128 28.04 -7.19 -27.77
C ILE A 128 28.48 -6.31 -28.95
N LEU A 129 27.55 -5.60 -29.60
CA LEU A 129 27.87 -4.68 -30.69
C LEU A 129 28.80 -3.54 -30.23
N ALA A 130 28.57 -2.96 -29.05
CA ALA A 130 29.49 -1.99 -28.46
C ALA A 130 30.88 -2.59 -28.22
N LEU A 131 30.96 -3.81 -27.67
CA LEU A 131 32.25 -4.49 -27.45
C LEU A 131 33.01 -4.69 -28.76
N VAL A 132 32.33 -5.19 -29.79
CA VAL A 132 32.91 -5.38 -31.12
C VAL A 132 33.41 -4.05 -31.69
N ALA A 133 32.60 -2.98 -31.61
CA ALA A 133 32.98 -1.65 -32.09
C ALA A 133 34.20 -1.09 -31.33
N ILE A 134 34.25 -1.21 -30.00
CA ILE A 134 35.39 -0.75 -29.19
C ILE A 134 36.67 -1.51 -29.57
N LEU A 135 36.58 -2.83 -29.75
CA LEU A 135 37.73 -3.66 -30.16
C LEU A 135 38.22 -3.31 -31.58
N LEU A 136 37.31 -3.05 -32.52
CA LEU A 136 37.65 -2.64 -33.89
C LEU A 136 38.20 -1.22 -33.96
N SER A 137 37.76 -0.33 -33.08
CA SER A 137 38.16 1.07 -33.06
C SER A 137 39.60 1.33 -32.59
N GLY A 138 40.23 0.33 -31.94
CA GLY A 138 41.65 0.37 -31.54
C GLY A 138 42.66 0.36 -32.70
N PHE A 139 42.20 0.35 -33.96
CA PHE A 139 43.04 0.31 -35.16
C PHE A 139 43.30 1.68 -35.82
N GLU A 140 42.76 2.79 -35.30
CA GLU A 140 42.98 4.15 -35.87
C GLU A 140 44.22 4.85 -35.24
N PRO A 141 45.24 5.26 -36.03
CA PRO A 141 46.44 5.90 -35.53
C PRO A 141 46.31 7.44 -35.57
N ALA A 142 45.49 8.03 -34.69
CA ALA A 142 45.60 9.45 -34.31
C ALA A 142 44.55 9.79 -33.25
N ASN A 143 44.96 9.86 -31.98
CA ASN A 143 44.41 10.70 -30.90
C ASN A 143 45.11 10.27 -29.60
N TRP A 144 45.45 11.20 -28.72
CA TRP A 144 46.28 11.01 -27.52
C TRP A 144 45.89 9.87 -26.53
N PHE A 145 44.75 9.19 -26.70
CA PHE A 145 44.37 7.94 -26.01
C PHE A 145 45.02 6.66 -26.59
N THR A 146 45.65 6.71 -27.77
CA THR A 146 46.16 5.52 -28.50
C THR A 146 47.39 4.85 -27.87
N LYS A 147 47.84 5.27 -26.69
CA LYS A 147 48.87 4.57 -25.89
C LYS A 147 48.32 3.49 -24.94
N MET A 148 47.05 3.10 -25.07
CA MET A 148 46.48 1.96 -24.31
C MET A 148 46.55 0.68 -25.15
N LYS A 149 47.58 -0.14 -24.87
CA LYS A 149 47.70 -1.52 -25.39
C LYS A 149 46.47 -2.37 -24.98
N PRO A 150 46.10 -3.42 -25.76
CA PRO A 150 44.92 -4.28 -25.52
C PRO A 150 44.64 -4.73 -24.07
N PRO A 151 45.62 -5.07 -23.21
CA PRO A 151 45.33 -5.44 -21.82
C PRO A 151 44.77 -4.29 -20.95
N LYS A 152 44.97 -3.02 -21.35
CA LYS A 152 44.41 -1.87 -20.61
C LYS A 152 42.94 -1.64 -20.94
N ASN A 153 42.51 -1.84 -22.19
CA ASN A 153 41.12 -1.64 -22.59
C ASN A 153 40.19 -2.73 -22.04
N THR A 154 40.67 -3.99 -21.94
CA THR A 154 39.91 -5.07 -21.31
C THR A 154 39.68 -4.81 -19.82
N LEU A 155 40.68 -4.32 -19.09
CA LEU A 155 40.54 -3.96 -17.68
C LEU A 155 39.56 -2.78 -17.50
N THR A 156 39.63 -1.77 -18.38
CA THR A 156 38.68 -0.64 -18.38
C THR A 156 37.26 -1.07 -18.71
N LEU A 157 37.06 -2.01 -19.64
CA LEU A 157 35.73 -2.53 -19.96
C LEU A 157 35.13 -3.34 -18.81
N ILE A 158 35.94 -4.19 -18.17
CA ILE A 158 35.52 -4.97 -17.00
C ILE A 158 35.18 -4.03 -15.85
N SER A 159 36.02 -3.03 -15.55
CA SER A 159 35.74 -2.09 -14.47
C SER A 159 34.51 -1.23 -14.75
N ALA A 160 34.29 -0.82 -16.01
CA ALA A 160 33.10 -0.08 -16.43
C ALA A 160 31.82 -0.92 -16.32
N ALA A 161 31.86 -2.19 -16.74
CA ALA A 161 30.73 -3.11 -16.62
C ALA A 161 30.41 -3.39 -15.14
N THR A 162 31.42 -3.74 -14.33
CA THR A 162 31.27 -3.98 -12.90
C THR A 162 30.77 -2.74 -12.16
N GLY A 163 31.29 -1.55 -12.48
CA GLY A 163 30.83 -0.29 -11.91
C GLY A 163 29.37 0.02 -12.26
N SER A 164 28.98 -0.21 -13.52
CA SER A 164 27.59 -0.05 -13.98
C SER A 164 26.63 -1.01 -13.26
N PHE A 165 27.05 -2.27 -13.08
CA PHE A 165 26.30 -3.28 -12.35
C PHE A 165 26.14 -2.91 -10.86
N LEU A 166 27.24 -2.58 -10.19
CA LEU A 166 27.25 -2.19 -8.77
C LEU A 166 26.44 -0.92 -8.51
N LEU A 167 26.44 0.03 -9.45
CA LEU A 167 25.62 1.24 -9.35
C LEU A 167 24.12 0.89 -9.32
N ILE A 168 23.65 0.05 -10.26
CA ILE A 168 22.25 -0.36 -10.31
C ILE A 168 21.88 -1.21 -9.08
N LEU A 169 22.76 -2.11 -8.63
CA LEU A 169 22.55 -2.89 -7.42
C LEU A 169 22.46 -2.01 -6.16
N GLY A 170 23.35 -1.02 -6.03
CA GLY A 170 23.32 -0.06 -4.93
C GLY A 170 22.05 0.80 -4.94
N LEU A 171 21.63 1.28 -6.13
CA LEU A 171 20.37 2.01 -6.29
C LEU A 171 19.16 1.15 -5.91
N HIS A 172 19.15 -0.13 -6.26
CA HIS A 172 18.09 -1.06 -5.87
C HIS A 172 17.98 -1.17 -4.34
N ILE A 173 19.08 -1.42 -3.63
CA ILE A 173 19.10 -1.54 -2.17
C ILE A 173 18.64 -0.25 -1.50
N ILE A 174 19.12 0.90 -1.99
CA ILE A 174 18.73 2.23 -1.46
C ILE A 174 17.25 2.48 -1.71
N SER A 175 16.75 2.15 -2.90
CA SER A 175 15.35 2.33 -3.29
C SER A 175 14.43 1.49 -2.42
N GLU A 176 14.75 0.21 -2.22
CA GLU A 176 14.01 -0.70 -1.36
C GLU A 176 13.94 -0.15 0.07
N ASN A 177 15.08 0.27 0.63
CA ASN A 177 15.10 0.86 1.96
C ASN A 177 14.26 2.14 2.06
N ARG A 178 14.27 3.00 1.03
CA ARG A 178 13.46 4.22 1.02
C ARG A 178 11.97 3.95 0.88
N VAL A 179 11.56 2.99 0.06
CA VAL A 179 10.14 2.64 -0.09
C VAL A 179 9.58 2.05 1.20
N HIS A 180 10.36 1.23 1.92
CA HIS A 180 9.90 0.62 3.18
C HIS A 180 9.98 1.56 4.39
N GLN A 181 10.94 2.51 4.43
CA GLN A 181 11.17 3.35 5.62
C GLN A 181 10.75 4.81 5.48
N ARG A 182 10.54 5.33 4.27
CA ARG A 182 10.18 6.74 4.05
C ARG A 182 8.86 6.84 3.28
N ASN A 183 7.90 7.56 3.87
CA ASN A 183 6.59 7.91 3.30
C ASN A 183 6.72 8.73 2.00
N SER A 184 7.09 8.05 0.92
CA SER A 184 7.24 8.63 -0.42
C SER A 184 5.89 8.76 -1.13
N PHE A 185 4.82 8.23 -0.53
CA PHE A 185 3.48 8.13 -1.09
C PHE A 185 3.47 7.50 -2.49
N VAL A 186 4.30 6.47 -2.65
CA VAL A 186 4.38 5.62 -3.82
C VAL A 186 3.95 4.22 -3.41
N ARG A 187 2.88 3.71 -4.02
CA ARG A 187 2.35 2.37 -3.74
C ARG A 187 3.05 1.31 -4.59
N ARG A 188 3.17 0.12 -4.02
CA ARG A 188 3.48 -1.12 -4.74
C ARG A 188 2.20 -1.94 -4.80
N PHE A 189 1.84 -2.46 -5.97
CA PHE A 189 0.67 -3.30 -6.13
C PHE A 189 1.09 -4.73 -6.38
N ASP A 190 1.26 -5.52 -5.31
CA ASP A 190 1.58 -6.95 -5.47
C ASP A 190 0.36 -7.75 -5.92
N GLN A 191 -0.85 -7.31 -5.54
CA GLN A 191 -2.10 -7.85 -6.06
C GLN A 191 -2.63 -6.91 -7.13
N HIS A 192 -2.36 -7.24 -8.39
CA HIS A 192 -2.97 -6.58 -9.52
C HIS A 192 -4.49 -6.81 -9.46
N ALA A 193 -5.22 -5.80 -9.89
CA ALA A 193 -6.62 -5.63 -9.58
C ALA A 193 -7.45 -6.83 -10.09
N LYS A 194 -8.01 -7.61 -9.15
CA LYS A 194 -8.90 -8.75 -9.43
C LYS A 194 -10.33 -8.37 -9.04
N PRO A 195 -11.34 -8.73 -9.86
CA PRO A 195 -12.74 -8.64 -9.44
C PRO A 195 -12.99 -9.55 -8.23
N GLU A 196 -14.12 -9.36 -7.56
CA GLU A 196 -14.54 -10.24 -6.48
C GLU A 196 -14.66 -11.70 -6.95
N ASP A 197 -14.24 -12.64 -6.11
CA ASP A 197 -14.37 -14.07 -6.42
C ASP A 197 -15.82 -14.53 -6.24
N LYS A 198 -16.52 -13.95 -5.25
CA LYS A 198 -17.91 -14.27 -4.92
C LYS A 198 -18.66 -13.05 -4.40
N LYS A 199 -19.96 -13.06 -4.63
CA LYS A 199 -20.92 -12.03 -4.21
C LYS A 199 -22.19 -12.66 -3.65
N MET A 200 -22.68 -12.12 -2.54
CA MET A 200 -23.97 -12.46 -1.92
C MET A 200 -24.79 -11.18 -1.74
N ASN A 201 -26.06 -11.20 -2.15
CA ASN A 201 -26.97 -10.08 -1.96
C ASN A 201 -27.64 -10.17 -0.56
N LEU A 202 -27.35 -9.19 0.28
CA LEU A 202 -27.88 -9.03 1.65
C LEU A 202 -29.25 -8.36 1.69
N LYS A 203 -29.83 -7.97 0.55
CA LYS A 203 -31.13 -7.28 0.38
C LYS A 203 -31.17 -5.83 0.86
N VAL A 204 -30.43 -5.49 1.92
CA VAL A 204 -30.35 -4.13 2.48
C VAL A 204 -28.89 -3.71 2.69
N ASN A 205 -28.65 -2.40 2.78
CA ASN A 205 -27.32 -1.79 2.94
C ASN A 205 -27.00 -1.37 4.39
N SER A 206 -27.87 -1.67 5.35
CA SER A 206 -27.71 -1.30 6.77
C SER A 206 -26.85 -2.28 7.57
N TYR A 207 -26.20 -3.23 6.91
CA TYR A 207 -25.30 -4.18 7.57
C TYR A 207 -23.94 -3.58 7.90
N TYR A 208 -23.36 -4.04 9.01
CA TYR A 208 -21.96 -3.83 9.36
C TYR A 208 -21.37 -5.11 9.93
N PHE A 209 -20.05 -5.25 9.84
CA PHE A 209 -19.34 -6.39 10.42
C PHE A 209 -19.36 -6.33 11.96
N ALA A 210 -19.99 -7.32 12.59
CA ALA A 210 -20.05 -7.46 14.04
C ALA A 210 -18.91 -8.35 14.59
N GLY A 211 -18.36 -9.25 13.79
CA GLY A 211 -17.25 -10.11 14.20
C GLY A 211 -17.01 -11.28 13.25
N LYS A 212 -16.07 -12.14 13.62
CA LYS A 212 -15.68 -13.33 12.85
C LYS A 212 -15.19 -14.43 13.80
N ALA A 213 -15.61 -15.67 13.58
CA ALA A 213 -15.13 -16.82 14.32
C ALA A 213 -15.54 -18.13 13.64
N ASN A 214 -14.76 -19.19 13.82
CA ASN A 214 -15.11 -20.56 13.44
C ASN A 214 -15.62 -20.70 11.98
N GLY A 215 -14.98 -20.03 11.02
CA GLY A 215 -15.37 -20.06 9.61
C GLY A 215 -16.66 -19.29 9.29
N GLN A 216 -17.12 -18.43 10.21
CA GLN A 216 -18.32 -17.63 10.07
C GLN A 216 -18.02 -16.14 10.23
N ILE A 217 -18.77 -15.33 9.49
CA ILE A 217 -18.81 -13.88 9.55
C ILE A 217 -20.13 -13.49 10.18
N TYR A 218 -20.07 -12.60 11.17
CA TYR A 218 -21.22 -12.08 11.87
C TYR A 218 -21.48 -10.66 11.39
N LEU A 219 -22.69 -10.41 10.91
CA LEU A 219 -23.18 -9.13 10.46
C LEU A 219 -24.33 -8.71 11.38
N SER A 220 -24.25 -7.49 11.91
CA SER A 220 -25.38 -6.85 12.60
C SER A 220 -25.91 -5.73 11.71
N ASN A 221 -27.07 -5.19 12.06
CA ASN A 221 -27.81 -4.27 11.22
C ASN A 221 -28.12 -2.97 11.99
N SER A 222 -27.72 -1.81 11.46
CA SER A 222 -27.94 -0.51 12.13
C SER A 222 -29.41 -0.12 12.24
N THR A 223 -30.26 -0.62 11.34
CA THR A 223 -31.72 -0.40 11.34
C THR A 223 -32.50 -1.47 12.09
N ALA A 224 -31.87 -2.61 12.38
CA ALA A 224 -32.45 -3.73 13.12
C ALA A 224 -31.38 -4.35 14.06
N PRO A 225 -30.93 -3.62 15.10
CA PRO A 225 -29.70 -3.94 15.84
C PRO A 225 -29.73 -5.25 16.62
N LEU A 226 -30.93 -5.76 16.95
CA LEU A 226 -31.10 -7.06 17.61
C LEU A 226 -31.24 -8.23 16.62
N VAL A 227 -31.01 -7.99 15.33
CA VAL A 227 -30.91 -9.03 14.30
C VAL A 227 -29.44 -9.33 14.04
N MET A 228 -29.06 -10.59 14.20
CA MET A 228 -27.74 -11.10 13.89
C MET A 228 -27.79 -12.00 12.66
N THR A 229 -27.09 -11.61 11.60
CA THR A 229 -26.95 -12.40 10.39
C THR A 229 -25.58 -13.07 10.38
N THR A 230 -25.55 -14.39 10.26
CA THR A 230 -24.34 -15.18 10.20
C THR A 230 -24.17 -15.75 8.80
N VAL A 231 -23.03 -15.49 8.19
CA VAL A 231 -22.68 -15.95 6.83
C VAL A 231 -21.43 -16.80 6.92
N ASP A 232 -21.41 -17.95 6.24
CA ASP A 232 -20.21 -18.76 6.15
C ASP A 232 -19.16 -18.10 5.24
N THR A 233 -17.88 -18.40 5.45
CA THR A 233 -16.81 -17.79 4.64
C THR A 233 -16.82 -18.18 3.17
N SER A 234 -17.63 -19.15 2.73
CA SER A 234 -17.79 -19.48 1.30
C SER A 234 -18.92 -18.69 0.62
N LEU A 235 -19.66 -17.87 1.38
CA LEU A 235 -20.83 -17.11 0.95
C LEU A 235 -21.92 -17.98 0.31
N THR A 236 -22.22 -19.15 0.91
CA THR A 236 -23.25 -20.08 0.40
C THR A 236 -24.42 -20.23 1.36
N LYS A 237 -24.20 -20.02 2.66
CA LYS A 237 -25.16 -20.18 3.72
C LYS A 237 -25.27 -18.89 4.53
N LEU A 238 -26.51 -18.44 4.69
CA LEU A 238 -26.87 -17.31 5.54
C LEU A 238 -27.89 -17.79 6.56
N ILE A 239 -27.65 -17.50 7.83
CA ILE A 239 -28.55 -17.78 8.95
C ILE A 239 -28.86 -16.45 9.63
N VAL A 240 -30.13 -16.25 10.01
CA VAL A 240 -30.55 -15.09 10.80
C VAL A 240 -30.95 -15.57 12.19
N ASN A 241 -30.42 -14.91 13.22
CA ASN A 241 -30.75 -15.12 14.62
C ASN A 241 -31.26 -13.80 15.23
N HIS A 242 -32.10 -13.90 16.25
CA HIS A 242 -32.57 -12.76 17.02
C HIS A 242 -31.90 -12.72 18.39
N ILE A 243 -31.42 -11.54 18.77
CA ILE A 243 -30.82 -11.29 20.07
C ILE A 243 -31.94 -10.95 21.05
N SER A 244 -31.96 -11.65 22.18
CA SER A 244 -32.84 -11.34 23.30
C SER A 244 -32.05 -10.68 24.41
N LEU A 245 -32.50 -9.51 24.85
CA LEU A 245 -31.98 -8.83 26.05
C LEU A 245 -32.89 -9.14 27.24
N ASP A 246 -32.31 -9.32 28.41
CA ASP A 246 -33.04 -9.50 29.68
C ASP A 246 -33.83 -8.25 30.09
N ILE A 247 -33.34 -7.06 29.71
CA ILE A 247 -33.94 -5.76 30.01
C ILE A 247 -34.05 -4.94 28.72
N MET A 248 -35.25 -4.46 28.41
CA MET A 248 -35.51 -3.57 27.26
C MET A 248 -35.89 -2.13 27.64
N GLY A 249 -35.85 -1.78 28.94
CA GLY A 249 -36.38 -0.51 29.45
C GLY A 249 -35.53 0.75 29.18
N PHE A 250 -34.46 0.67 28.39
CA PHE A 250 -33.65 1.85 28.06
C PHE A 250 -34.21 2.57 26.83
N GLY A 251 -34.10 3.90 26.81
CA GLY A 251 -34.35 4.72 25.62
C GLY A 251 -33.20 4.62 24.63
N TYR A 252 -32.98 3.44 24.06
CA TYR A 252 -31.89 3.13 23.14
C TYR A 252 -31.85 4.09 21.94
N GLN A 253 -30.64 4.46 21.52
CA GLN A 253 -30.43 5.37 20.39
C GLN A 253 -29.54 4.77 19.31
N SER A 254 -28.50 4.03 19.70
CA SER A 254 -27.48 3.51 18.80
C SER A 254 -26.92 2.17 19.31
N ILE A 255 -27.79 1.16 19.43
CA ILE A 255 -27.38 -0.19 19.81
C ILE A 255 -26.36 -0.72 18.78
N GLN A 256 -25.25 -1.22 19.30
CA GLN A 256 -24.20 -1.89 18.55
C GLN A 256 -23.97 -3.29 19.10
N VAL A 257 -23.57 -4.20 18.21
CA VAL A 257 -23.26 -5.59 18.54
C VAL A 257 -21.84 -5.92 18.10
N ARG A 258 -21.12 -6.63 18.96
CA ARG A 258 -19.80 -7.20 18.66
C ARG A 258 -19.75 -8.67 19.04
N VAL A 259 -19.17 -9.49 18.18
CA VAL A 259 -19.06 -10.94 18.38
C VAL A 259 -17.60 -11.32 18.57
N LEU A 260 -17.32 -11.94 19.72
CA LEU A 260 -16.04 -12.56 20.06
C LEU A 260 -16.34 -13.96 20.60
N ALA A 261 -16.48 -14.92 19.68
CA ALA A 261 -16.96 -16.25 20.03
C ALA A 261 -16.13 -16.90 21.16
N PRO A 262 -16.77 -17.60 22.11
CA PRO A 262 -18.19 -17.97 22.12
C PRO A 262 -19.14 -16.86 22.63
N TYR A 263 -18.64 -15.67 22.95
CA TYR A 263 -19.42 -14.56 23.49
C TYR A 263 -19.83 -13.54 22.44
N PHE A 264 -20.83 -12.75 22.77
CA PHE A 264 -21.15 -11.50 22.08
C PHE A 264 -21.51 -10.42 23.09
N PHE A 265 -21.40 -9.19 22.65
CA PHE A 265 -21.61 -8.00 23.44
C PHE A 265 -22.61 -7.11 22.71
N VAL A 266 -23.58 -6.57 23.46
CA VAL A 266 -24.52 -5.58 22.97
C VAL A 266 -24.36 -4.36 23.84
N PHE A 267 -24.24 -3.20 23.24
CA PHE A 267 -24.04 -1.98 24.00
C PHE A 267 -24.56 -0.78 23.23
N ASP A 268 -24.87 0.28 23.96
CA ASP A 268 -25.19 1.58 23.38
C ASP A 268 -24.28 2.61 24.06
N GLY A 269 -23.58 3.42 23.28
CA GLY A 269 -22.62 4.38 23.79
C GLY A 269 -23.25 5.63 24.39
N THR A 270 -24.52 5.93 24.08
CA THR A 270 -25.21 7.15 24.53
C THR A 270 -25.98 6.96 25.83
N VAL A 271 -26.32 5.70 26.14
CA VAL A 271 -27.02 5.24 27.36
C VAL A 271 -26.13 4.27 28.14
N PRO A 272 -26.23 4.20 29.47
CA PRO A 272 -25.25 3.46 30.29
C PRO A 272 -25.54 1.95 30.31
N CYS A 273 -25.42 1.26 29.17
CA CYS A 273 -25.74 -0.17 29.07
C CYS A 273 -24.67 -0.97 28.31
N ILE A 274 -24.26 -2.10 28.91
CA ILE A 274 -23.41 -3.11 28.30
C ILE A 274 -23.99 -4.46 28.68
N PHE A 275 -24.35 -5.26 27.68
CA PHE A 275 -24.85 -6.61 27.83
C PHE A 275 -23.80 -7.60 27.33
N ARG A 276 -23.77 -8.80 27.93
CA ARG A 276 -22.95 -9.92 27.48
C ARG A 276 -23.81 -11.18 27.35
N GLY A 277 -23.60 -11.92 26.27
CA GLY A 277 -24.32 -13.15 25.98
C GLY A 277 -23.43 -14.22 25.34
N LYS A 278 -24.01 -15.40 25.10
CA LYS A 278 -23.35 -16.49 24.37
C LYS A 278 -23.92 -16.63 22.96
N THR A 279 -23.06 -16.85 21.98
CA THR A 279 -23.46 -17.08 20.58
C THR A 279 -24.27 -18.37 20.38
N ALA A 280 -24.31 -19.26 21.38
CA ALA A 280 -25.08 -20.50 21.34
C ALA A 280 -26.60 -20.28 21.47
N ASP A 281 -27.04 -19.25 22.20
CA ASP A 281 -28.46 -18.98 22.46
C ASP A 281 -28.90 -17.57 22.09
N TRP A 282 -27.96 -16.68 21.75
CA TRP A 282 -28.21 -15.26 21.45
C TRP A 282 -28.97 -14.51 22.54
N LYS A 283 -28.82 -14.94 23.80
CA LYS A 283 -29.37 -14.27 24.97
C LYS A 283 -28.28 -13.48 25.67
N ALA A 284 -28.54 -12.20 25.95
CA ALA A 284 -27.60 -11.33 26.65
C ALA A 284 -28.20 -10.76 27.92
N VAL A 285 -27.36 -10.63 28.94
CA VAL A 285 -27.71 -10.13 30.29
C VAL A 285 -27.00 -8.81 30.52
N LEU A 286 -27.69 -7.86 31.15
CA LEU A 286 -27.12 -6.56 31.52
C LEU A 286 -26.00 -6.74 32.54
N LEU A 287 -24.82 -6.18 32.26
CA LEU A 287 -23.71 -6.17 33.20
C LEU A 287 -23.92 -5.09 34.27
N LYS A 288 -23.68 -5.45 35.54
CA LYS A 288 -23.83 -4.54 36.67
C LYS A 288 -22.68 -3.56 36.75
N GLY A 289 -22.97 -2.31 37.06
CA GLY A 289 -21.97 -1.28 37.36
C GLY A 289 -22.19 0.01 36.57
N LYS A 290 -21.29 0.98 36.79
CA LYS A 290 -21.38 2.28 36.13
C LYS A 290 -20.79 2.21 34.72
N VAL A 291 -21.60 2.56 33.73
CA VAL A 291 -21.18 2.75 32.34
C VAL A 291 -21.09 4.24 32.06
N ASN A 292 -19.95 4.68 31.55
CA ASN A 292 -19.74 6.04 31.06
C ASN A 292 -20.16 6.09 29.59
N ARG A 293 -20.55 7.27 29.10
CA ARG A 293 -20.76 7.45 27.66
C ARG A 293 -19.47 7.19 26.89
N PHE A 294 -19.56 6.48 25.78
CA PHE A 294 -18.44 6.20 24.88
C PHE A 294 -18.93 6.27 23.43
N THR A 295 -18.00 6.48 22.51
CA THR A 295 -18.31 6.61 21.07
C THR A 295 -17.84 5.42 20.25
N LEU A 296 -16.90 4.64 20.77
CA LEU A 296 -16.42 3.38 20.17
C LEU A 296 -16.26 2.34 21.27
N ALA A 297 -16.50 1.07 20.94
CA ALA A 297 -16.20 -0.05 21.81
C ALA A 297 -15.85 -1.31 21.01
N GLU A 298 -14.82 -2.03 21.45
CA GLU A 298 -14.38 -3.29 20.85
C GLU A 298 -13.97 -4.30 21.94
N PRO A 299 -14.49 -5.54 21.92
CA PRO A 299 -14.13 -6.55 22.91
C PRO A 299 -12.70 -7.02 22.68
N LEU A 300 -11.88 -6.91 23.73
CA LEU A 300 -10.49 -7.38 23.73
C LEU A 300 -10.43 -8.88 24.04
N ASP A 301 -11.24 -9.33 25.00
CA ASP A 301 -11.42 -10.73 25.39
C ASP A 301 -12.81 -10.94 26.00
N ALA A 302 -13.08 -12.13 26.57
CA ALA A 302 -14.36 -12.48 27.20
C ALA A 302 -14.75 -11.58 28.41
N THR A 303 -13.77 -10.89 28.98
CA THR A 303 -13.86 -10.14 30.23
C THR A 303 -13.39 -8.70 30.09
N THR A 304 -12.97 -8.24 28.92
CA THR A 304 -12.49 -6.86 28.74
C THR A 304 -13.03 -6.21 27.48
N LEU A 305 -13.41 -4.94 27.59
CA LEU A 305 -13.95 -4.12 26.51
C LEU A 305 -13.14 -2.83 26.40
N ALA A 306 -12.44 -2.62 25.28
CA ALA A 306 -11.80 -1.35 24.99
C ALA A 306 -12.84 -0.34 24.53
N VAL A 307 -12.73 0.90 24.99
CA VAL A 307 -13.67 1.97 24.67
C VAL A 307 -12.95 3.28 24.37
N ARG A 308 -13.57 4.13 23.54
CA ARG A 308 -13.18 5.54 23.39
C ARG A 308 -14.22 6.43 24.06
N ILE A 309 -13.77 7.25 24.99
CA ILE A 309 -14.61 8.16 25.77
C ILE A 309 -14.21 9.59 25.43
N THR A 310 -15.19 10.49 25.38
CA THR A 310 -14.91 11.93 25.30
C THR A 310 -14.84 12.48 26.72
N SER A 311 -13.66 12.92 27.13
CA SER A 311 -13.40 13.48 28.46
C SER A 311 -13.87 14.93 28.54
N PRO A 312 -14.83 15.26 29.42
CA PRO A 312 -15.23 16.65 29.62
C PRO A 312 -14.10 17.52 30.17
N ALA A 313 -13.22 16.94 31.00
CA ALA A 313 -12.14 17.68 31.66
C ALA A 313 -11.04 18.15 30.70
N SER A 314 -10.73 17.35 29.67
CA SER A 314 -9.68 17.67 28.69
C SER A 314 -10.24 18.14 27.33
N ALA A 315 -11.56 18.15 27.18
CA ALA A 315 -12.26 18.38 25.91
C ALA A 315 -11.64 17.55 24.77
N SER A 316 -11.33 16.28 25.05
CA SER A 316 -10.65 15.41 24.09
C SER A 316 -11.09 13.95 24.19
N ASN A 317 -10.90 13.19 23.11
CA ASN A 317 -11.09 11.75 23.15
C ASN A 317 -9.94 11.09 23.93
N ILE A 318 -10.28 10.10 24.74
CA ILE A 318 -9.38 9.27 25.52
C ILE A 318 -9.74 7.79 25.35
N LEU A 319 -8.79 6.90 25.63
CA LEU A 319 -9.04 5.45 25.58
C LEU A 319 -9.21 4.89 26.99
N GLY A 320 -10.09 3.91 27.10
CA GLY A 320 -10.35 3.18 28.33
C GLY A 320 -10.54 1.69 28.10
N ILE A 321 -10.43 0.93 29.18
CA ILE A 321 -10.73 -0.50 29.22
C ILE A 321 -11.69 -0.75 30.38
N TYR A 322 -12.82 -1.35 30.06
CA TYR A 322 -13.74 -1.93 31.03
C TYR A 322 -13.32 -3.36 31.34
N THR A 323 -13.26 -3.69 32.63
CA THR A 323 -13.24 -5.08 33.12
C THR A 323 -14.67 -5.52 33.41
N LEU A 324 -15.09 -6.62 32.78
CA LEU A 324 -16.44 -7.18 32.72
C LEU A 324 -16.61 -8.37 33.69
N THR A 325 -16.25 -8.15 34.95
CA THR A 325 -16.46 -9.10 36.07
C THR A 325 -17.82 -8.83 36.74
N ASP A 326 -17.99 -9.17 38.02
CA ASP A 326 -19.24 -8.97 38.77
C ASP A 326 -19.68 -7.50 38.85
N SER A 327 -18.72 -6.56 38.75
CA SER A 327 -18.99 -5.14 38.62
C SER A 327 -18.06 -4.50 37.59
N LEU A 328 -18.63 -3.66 36.72
CA LEU A 328 -17.88 -2.93 35.71
C LEU A 328 -16.88 -1.96 36.36
N LYS A 329 -15.61 -2.11 36.00
CA LYS A 329 -14.52 -1.19 36.39
C LYS A 329 -13.88 -0.60 35.15
N LEU A 330 -13.77 0.72 35.10
CA LEU A 330 -13.16 1.44 33.99
C LEU A 330 -11.77 1.93 34.39
N GLN A 331 -10.76 1.54 33.61
CA GLN A 331 -9.44 2.18 33.59
C GLN A 331 -9.36 3.08 32.36
N VAL A 332 -8.78 4.28 32.50
CA VAL A 332 -8.58 5.21 31.37
C VAL A 332 -7.12 5.67 31.27
N ASN A 333 -6.71 6.05 30.06
CA ASN A 333 -5.46 6.75 29.83
C ASN A 333 -5.71 7.98 28.95
N GLN A 334 -5.41 9.16 29.49
CA GLN A 334 -5.67 10.45 28.85
C GLN A 334 -4.58 10.89 27.87
N GLU A 335 -3.41 10.24 27.89
CA GLU A 335 -2.22 10.68 27.14
C GLU A 335 -2.00 9.93 25.83
N LEU A 336 -2.72 8.81 25.61
CA LEU A 336 -2.54 7.99 24.40
C LEU A 336 -2.95 8.73 23.13
N LEU A 337 -4.11 9.41 23.16
CA LEU A 337 -4.65 10.12 22.00
C LEU A 337 -4.16 11.57 22.00
N LYS A 338 -3.08 11.82 21.25
CA LYS A 338 -2.43 13.14 21.21
C LYS A 338 -3.25 14.14 20.39
N LYS A 339 -3.76 15.17 21.07
CA LYS A 339 -4.37 16.37 20.49
C LYS A 339 -3.35 17.18 19.69
N GLN A 340 -3.74 17.64 18.51
CA GLN A 340 -3.03 18.57 17.62
C GLN A 340 -3.75 19.93 17.50
N LYS A 341 -5.10 19.96 17.59
CA LYS A 341 -5.95 21.15 17.43
C LYS A 341 -7.08 21.21 18.46
N ASP A 342 -8.22 20.56 18.20
CA ASP A 342 -9.45 20.74 18.98
C ASP A 342 -9.64 19.68 20.08
N GLY A 343 -9.12 18.47 19.87
CA GLY A 343 -9.18 17.36 20.81
C GLY A 343 -10.26 16.33 20.49
N ILE A 344 -11.26 16.68 19.68
CA ILE A 344 -12.42 15.84 19.36
C ILE A 344 -12.29 15.26 17.95
N PHE A 345 -12.17 16.12 16.93
CA PHE A 345 -12.08 15.70 15.54
C PHE A 345 -10.67 15.25 15.18
N ASP A 346 -9.64 15.97 15.62
CA ASP A 346 -8.23 15.65 15.34
C ASP A 346 -7.72 14.36 16.02
N THR A 347 -8.42 13.90 17.06
CA THR A 347 -8.19 12.62 17.72
C THR A 347 -9.19 11.54 17.30
N ASP A 348 -10.12 11.82 16.39
CA ASP A 348 -11.08 10.85 15.89
C ASP A 348 -10.39 9.76 15.06
N GLY A 349 -11.00 8.57 14.99
CA GLY A 349 -10.38 7.39 14.42
C GLY A 349 -11.17 6.10 14.62
N MET A 350 -10.49 4.99 14.35
CA MET A 350 -11.03 3.64 14.44
C MET A 350 -10.29 2.86 15.52
N LEU A 351 -11.05 2.03 16.26
CA LEU A 351 -10.52 1.11 17.28
C LEU A 351 -10.52 -0.30 16.69
N LEU A 352 -9.38 -0.99 16.71
CA LEU A 352 -9.21 -2.30 16.07
C LEU A 352 -8.47 -3.27 16.99
N ILE A 353 -8.88 -4.54 16.99
CA ILE A 353 -8.26 -5.61 17.78
C ILE A 353 -7.53 -6.59 16.85
N THR A 354 -6.33 -7.00 17.23
CA THR A 354 -5.62 -8.10 16.54
C THR A 354 -5.81 -9.43 17.28
N HIS A 355 -5.45 -10.55 16.64
CA HIS A 355 -5.58 -11.91 17.20
C HIS A 355 -4.83 -12.12 18.53
N LYS A 356 -3.88 -11.24 18.89
CA LYS A 356 -3.17 -11.24 20.17
C LYS A 356 -3.77 -10.27 21.19
N GLU A 357 -5.01 -9.85 20.95
CA GLU A 357 -5.75 -8.95 21.83
C GLU A 357 -4.97 -7.63 22.05
N LYS A 358 -4.21 -7.20 21.04
CA LYS A 358 -3.56 -5.90 21.02
C LYS A 358 -4.56 -4.90 20.47
N LEU A 359 -4.66 -3.77 21.16
CA LEU A 359 -5.48 -2.65 20.77
C LEU A 359 -4.72 -1.81 19.75
N ASN A 360 -5.36 -1.44 18.65
CA ASN A 360 -4.81 -0.52 17.67
C ASN A 360 -5.78 0.63 17.45
N TYR A 361 -5.24 1.84 17.34
CA TYR A 361 -6.01 3.04 17.08
C TYR A 361 -5.51 3.70 15.81
N VAL A 362 -6.37 3.85 14.81
CA VAL A 362 -6.03 4.46 13.51
C VAL A 362 -6.73 5.80 13.40
N TYR A 363 -5.99 6.90 13.27
CA TYR A 363 -6.60 8.24 13.20
C TYR A 363 -7.24 8.47 11.83
N TYR A 364 -8.38 9.16 11.77
CA TYR A 364 -9.02 9.47 10.47
C TYR A 364 -8.27 10.51 9.65
N TYR A 365 -7.82 11.60 10.28
CA TYR A 365 -7.40 12.83 9.58
C TYR A 365 -5.88 13.06 9.57
N ARG A 366 -5.09 12.06 9.98
CA ARG A 366 -3.63 12.10 9.92
C ARG A 366 -3.05 10.73 9.65
N ASN A 367 -1.83 10.69 9.14
CA ASN A 367 -1.16 9.48 8.69
C ASN A 367 -0.59 8.63 9.85
N GLU A 368 -1.24 8.59 11.01
CA GLU A 368 -0.72 7.95 12.22
C GLU A 368 -1.64 6.82 12.71
N TYR A 369 -1.05 5.80 13.32
CA TYR A 369 -1.76 4.82 14.12
C TYR A 369 -0.95 4.43 15.36
N LEU A 370 -1.63 3.90 16.37
CA LEU A 370 -1.05 3.46 17.64
C LEU A 370 -1.29 1.97 17.84
N THR A 371 -0.30 1.28 18.40
CA THR A 371 -0.46 -0.07 18.96
C THR A 371 -0.28 0.01 20.47
N ILE A 372 -1.29 -0.49 21.18
CA ILE A 372 -1.49 -0.32 22.63
C ILE A 372 -1.73 -1.70 23.24
N ASN A 373 -1.18 -1.95 24.44
CA ASN A 373 -1.43 -3.19 25.17
C ASN A 373 -2.73 -3.13 25.99
N LYS A 374 -3.15 -4.26 26.56
CA LYS A 374 -4.32 -4.35 27.46
C LYS A 374 -4.22 -3.52 28.75
N LEU A 375 -3.06 -2.94 29.06
CA LEU A 375 -2.86 -2.08 30.22
C LEU A 375 -2.95 -0.58 29.85
N LEU A 376 -3.43 -0.27 28.64
CA LEU A 376 -3.46 1.09 28.08
C LEU A 376 -2.07 1.75 28.01
N GLN A 377 -1.02 0.97 27.72
CA GLN A 377 0.33 1.49 27.49
C GLN A 377 0.66 1.47 26.00
N LEU A 378 1.17 2.59 25.50
CA LEU A 378 1.66 2.71 24.14
C LEU A 378 2.84 1.76 23.92
N LYS A 379 2.73 0.89 22.91
CA LYS A 379 3.84 0.03 22.45
C LYS A 379 4.52 0.60 21.22
N LYS A 380 3.75 1.19 20.32
CA LYS A 380 4.29 1.75 19.07
C LYS A 380 3.38 2.83 18.50
N THR A 381 4.01 3.83 17.90
CA THR A 381 3.39 4.75 16.96
C THR A 381 3.90 4.40 15.58
N GLY A 382 2.99 4.11 14.66
CA GLY A 382 3.32 3.87 13.25
C GLY A 382 2.76 4.97 12.36
N ARG A 383 3.25 5.02 11.13
CA ARG A 383 2.76 5.94 10.11
C ARG A 383 2.30 5.18 8.88
N THR A 384 1.20 5.66 8.32
CA THR A 384 0.74 5.25 6.99
C THR A 384 1.55 5.97 5.92
N ILE A 385 1.57 5.45 4.70
CA ILE A 385 2.37 6.00 3.59
C ILE A 385 1.91 7.40 3.15
N ASP A 386 0.72 7.82 3.59
CA ASP A 386 0.19 9.16 3.35
C ASP A 386 1.10 10.25 3.96
N THR A 387 1.08 11.44 3.39
CA THR A 387 1.96 12.57 3.75
C THR A 387 1.37 13.53 4.78
N VAL A 388 0.08 13.44 5.12
CA VAL A 388 -0.60 14.38 6.02
C VAL A 388 -0.34 13.98 7.47
N THR A 389 0.60 14.66 8.11
CA THR A 389 0.97 14.44 9.53
C THR A 389 0.14 15.26 10.51
N GLN A 390 -0.37 16.41 10.07
CA GLN A 390 -1.22 17.29 10.87
C GLN A 390 -2.63 17.32 10.31
N ALA A 391 -3.61 17.14 11.19
CA ALA A 391 -5.02 17.14 10.79
C ALA A 391 -5.46 18.52 10.28
N ASN A 392 -5.86 18.59 9.00
CA ASN A 392 -6.36 19.82 8.39
C ASN A 392 -7.86 20.03 8.63
N ILE A 393 -8.23 20.17 9.91
CA ILE A 393 -9.61 20.34 10.33
C ILE A 393 -9.91 21.83 10.54
N LYS A 394 -11.09 22.25 10.06
CA LYS A 394 -11.69 23.56 10.32
C LYS A 394 -12.92 23.36 11.20
N VAL A 395 -12.96 24.04 12.33
CA VAL A 395 -13.96 23.84 13.38
C VAL A 395 -14.76 25.14 13.58
N ALA A 396 -16.06 25.00 13.82
CA ALA A 396 -16.96 26.09 14.22
C ALA A 396 -17.69 25.70 15.51
N ASN A 397 -18.01 26.69 16.34
CA ASN A 397 -18.81 26.48 17.55
C ASN A 397 -20.23 27.00 17.30
N ILE A 398 -21.22 26.12 17.43
CA ILE A 398 -22.65 26.44 17.31
C ILE A 398 -23.32 25.90 18.59
N ASP A 399 -24.02 26.75 19.34
CA ASP A 399 -24.77 26.36 20.54
C ASP A 399 -23.97 25.55 21.58
N ASN A 400 -22.72 25.97 21.86
CA ASN A 400 -21.75 25.25 22.73
C ASN A 400 -21.35 23.84 22.24
N GLU A 401 -21.69 23.47 21.00
CA GLU A 401 -21.21 22.27 20.34
C GLU A 401 -20.13 22.59 19.31
N THR A 402 -19.04 21.81 19.37
CA THR A 402 -17.93 21.88 18.44
C THR A 402 -18.29 21.10 17.18
N THR A 403 -18.45 21.79 16.05
CA THR A 403 -18.84 21.20 14.75
C THR A 403 -17.74 21.38 13.71
N MET A 404 -17.74 20.57 12.65
CA MET A 404 -16.85 20.83 11.51
C MET A 404 -17.39 21.97 10.66
N ALA A 405 -16.58 23.00 10.47
CA ALA A 405 -16.93 24.15 9.61
C ALA A 405 -16.89 23.79 8.12
N ALA A 406 -16.13 22.75 7.75
CA ALA A 406 -16.08 22.19 6.40
C ALA A 406 -15.63 20.72 6.46
N PRO A 407 -16.03 19.88 5.48
CA PRO A 407 -15.54 18.51 5.38
C PRO A 407 -14.01 18.46 5.32
N SER A 408 -13.40 17.65 6.20
CA SER A 408 -11.95 17.43 6.23
C SER A 408 -11.54 16.29 5.29
N VAL A 409 -10.30 16.30 4.83
CA VAL A 409 -9.73 15.21 4.04
C VAL A 409 -9.49 14.02 4.97
N VAL A 410 -10.21 12.92 4.72
CA VAL A 410 -10.01 11.65 5.44
C VAL A 410 -8.79 10.95 4.85
N ILE A 411 -7.83 10.63 5.71
CA ILE A 411 -6.57 9.96 5.36
C ILE A 411 -6.74 8.44 5.42
N ASN A 412 -7.34 7.94 6.51
CA ASN A 412 -7.55 6.51 6.74
C ASN A 412 -9.06 6.24 6.84
N LYS A 413 -9.74 5.94 5.74
CA LYS A 413 -11.21 5.92 5.69
C LYS A 413 -11.82 4.73 6.41
N PHE A 414 -11.36 3.54 6.06
CA PHE A 414 -11.76 2.29 6.70
C PHE A 414 -10.50 1.50 7.03
N SER A 415 -10.56 0.66 8.04
CA SER A 415 -9.42 -0.19 8.39
C SER A 415 -9.87 -1.52 8.95
N ALA A 416 -9.02 -2.52 8.77
CA ALA A 416 -9.21 -3.84 9.34
C ALA A 416 -7.86 -4.40 9.77
N THR A 417 -7.90 -5.26 10.79
CA THR A 417 -6.74 -6.01 11.27
C THR A 417 -6.96 -7.50 11.09
N TYR A 418 -5.90 -8.20 10.69
CA TYR A 418 -5.86 -9.65 10.73
C TYR A 418 -4.44 -10.11 11.03
N LYS A 419 -4.28 -10.94 12.07
CA LYS A 419 -2.99 -11.30 12.65
C LYS A 419 -2.16 -10.04 12.97
N ASN A 420 -0.95 -9.92 12.42
CA ASN A 420 -0.06 -8.76 12.53
C ASN A 420 -0.33 -7.66 11.49
N LEU A 421 -1.19 -7.87 10.51
CA LEU A 421 -1.37 -6.91 9.42
C LEU A 421 -2.48 -5.91 9.72
N LEU A 422 -2.23 -4.67 9.32
CA LEU A 422 -3.18 -3.57 9.28
C LEU A 422 -3.47 -3.22 7.81
N PHE A 423 -4.75 -3.22 7.46
CA PHE A 423 -5.25 -2.88 6.15
C PHE A 423 -5.97 -1.54 6.27
N ILE A 424 -5.69 -0.59 5.38
CA ILE A 424 -6.24 0.76 5.41
C ILE A 424 -6.77 1.14 4.03
N ASN A 425 -8.05 1.51 3.96
CA ASN A 425 -8.59 2.16 2.79
C ASN A 425 -8.16 3.64 2.76
N SER A 426 -7.42 4.00 1.71
CA SER A 426 -7.03 5.39 1.42
C SER A 426 -7.72 5.88 0.14
N GLU A 427 -8.31 7.07 0.22
CA GLU A 427 -8.95 7.73 -0.94
C GLU A 427 -8.04 8.78 -1.60
N ARG A 428 -6.72 8.66 -1.41
CA ARG A 428 -5.75 9.59 -1.98
C ARG A 428 -4.87 8.89 -3.01
N ILE A 429 -4.79 9.51 -4.18
CA ILE A 429 -3.96 9.08 -5.33
C ILE A 429 -2.49 9.24 -4.98
N GLY A 430 -1.73 8.15 -5.08
CA GLY A 430 -0.28 8.13 -4.93
C GLY A 430 0.43 8.92 -6.04
N LYS A 431 1.72 9.20 -5.85
CA LYS A 431 2.47 10.09 -6.75
C LYS A 431 2.52 9.63 -8.22
N TYR A 432 2.43 8.32 -8.46
CA TYR A 432 2.56 7.70 -9.79
C TYR A 432 1.38 6.78 -10.11
N GLU A 433 0.17 7.21 -9.74
CA GLU A 433 -1.07 6.47 -9.99
C GLU A 433 -1.98 7.22 -10.97
N ASP A 434 -2.76 6.47 -11.76
CA ASP A 434 -3.79 7.05 -12.62
C ASP A 434 -4.86 7.76 -11.78
N ARG A 435 -5.06 9.05 -12.05
CA ARG A 435 -6.04 9.91 -11.37
C ARG A 435 -7.48 9.40 -11.52
N ASN A 436 -7.80 8.63 -12.55
CA ASN A 436 -9.12 8.04 -12.73
C ASN A 436 -9.36 6.79 -11.89
N MET A 437 -8.33 6.22 -11.27
CA MET A 437 -8.45 4.93 -10.59
C MET A 437 -9.46 4.95 -9.43
N LEU A 438 -9.57 6.06 -8.68
CA LEU A 438 -10.57 6.22 -7.60
C LEU A 438 -12.03 6.19 -8.10
N LYS A 439 -12.26 6.41 -9.39
CA LYS A 439 -13.59 6.24 -9.99
C LYS A 439 -13.96 4.76 -10.08
N HIS A 440 -12.98 3.88 -10.22
CA HIS A 440 -13.17 2.45 -10.49
C HIS A 440 -12.88 1.54 -9.29
N ALA A 441 -11.97 1.92 -8.39
CA ALA A 441 -11.60 1.11 -7.23
C ALA A 441 -11.25 1.95 -5.99
N SER A 442 -11.38 1.32 -4.82
CA SER A 442 -10.75 1.77 -3.58
C SER A 442 -9.35 1.17 -3.45
N MET A 443 -8.44 1.88 -2.79
CA MET A 443 -7.07 1.41 -2.56
C MET A 443 -6.93 0.96 -1.11
N ILE A 444 -6.44 -0.25 -0.90
CA ILE A 444 -6.11 -0.76 0.43
C ILE A 444 -4.60 -0.84 0.58
N ASP A 445 -4.07 -0.08 1.52
CA ASP A 445 -2.66 -0.10 1.93
C ASP A 445 -2.48 -1.09 3.09
N ILE A 446 -1.42 -1.91 3.02
CA ILE A 446 -1.17 -3.01 3.95
C ILE A 446 0.15 -2.75 4.68
N TYR A 447 0.10 -2.86 6.01
CA TYR A 447 1.21 -2.58 6.91
C TYR A 447 1.43 -3.75 7.87
N ASP A 448 2.68 -4.01 8.23
CA ASP A 448 3.01 -4.89 9.35
C ASP A 448 3.00 -4.07 10.66
N LEU A 449 2.12 -4.43 11.61
CA LEU A 449 2.00 -3.72 12.89
C LEU A 449 3.21 -3.90 13.81
N ASN A 450 3.98 -4.98 13.67
CA ASN A 450 5.16 -5.24 14.51
C ASN A 450 6.33 -4.36 14.08
N SER A 451 6.71 -4.41 12.79
CA SER A 451 7.79 -3.63 12.19
C SER A 451 7.40 -2.20 11.86
N GLY A 452 6.11 -1.92 11.66
CA GLY A 452 5.60 -0.60 11.24
C GLY A 452 5.83 -0.31 9.75
N ASN A 453 6.33 -1.29 9.00
CA ASN A 453 6.68 -1.11 7.60
C ASN A 453 5.45 -1.24 6.72
N TYR A 454 5.42 -0.44 5.66
CA TYR A 454 4.53 -0.65 4.54
C TYR A 454 4.97 -1.91 3.77
N ILE A 455 4.00 -2.79 3.52
CA ILE A 455 4.20 -4.03 2.78
C ILE A 455 3.86 -3.79 1.31
N SER A 456 2.59 -3.49 1.05
CA SER A 456 2.02 -3.44 -0.30
C SER A 456 0.67 -2.74 -0.29
N SER A 457 0.11 -2.52 -1.47
CA SER A 457 -1.25 -2.04 -1.69
C SER A 457 -1.99 -2.94 -2.66
N MET A 458 -3.32 -2.86 -2.63
CA MET A 458 -4.20 -3.60 -3.53
C MET A 458 -5.39 -2.74 -3.93
N TYR A 459 -5.94 -3.02 -5.11
CA TYR A 459 -7.19 -2.41 -5.56
C TYR A 459 -8.38 -3.28 -5.17
N LEU A 460 -9.43 -2.64 -4.67
CA LEU A 460 -10.76 -3.20 -4.51
C LEU A 460 -11.72 -2.51 -5.48
N TYR A 461 -12.04 -3.16 -6.59
CA TYR A 461 -12.95 -2.61 -7.58
C TYR A 461 -14.34 -2.35 -6.99
N LYS A 462 -14.97 -1.29 -7.47
CA LYS A 462 -16.36 -0.98 -7.15
C LYS A 462 -17.27 -2.05 -7.73
N VAL A 463 -18.19 -2.53 -6.90
CA VAL A 463 -19.20 -3.51 -7.28
C VAL A 463 -20.50 -2.74 -7.52
N ASP A 464 -21.15 -2.96 -8.66
CA ASP A 464 -22.35 -2.22 -9.10
C ASP A 464 -22.15 -0.69 -9.09
N ASN A 465 -20.94 -0.23 -9.40
CA ASN A 465 -20.53 1.18 -9.36
C ASN A 465 -20.64 1.83 -7.96
N GLN A 466 -20.72 1.02 -6.89
CA GLN A 466 -20.78 1.49 -5.51
C GLN A 466 -19.42 1.35 -4.81
N THR A 467 -19.14 2.30 -3.93
CA THR A 467 -17.96 2.28 -3.05
C THR A 467 -18.19 1.35 -1.87
N ILE A 468 -17.12 0.73 -1.37
CA ILE A 468 -17.17 -0.05 -0.14
C ILE A 468 -17.63 0.84 1.03
N SER A 469 -18.47 0.30 1.91
CA SER A 469 -18.90 0.94 3.16
C SER A 469 -18.12 0.42 4.37
N SER A 470 -17.56 -0.79 4.28
CA SER A 470 -16.63 -1.35 5.25
C SER A 470 -15.99 -2.62 4.68
N PHE A 471 -14.93 -3.10 5.33
CA PHE A 471 -14.31 -4.36 4.99
C PHE A 471 -13.76 -5.08 6.22
N MET A 472 -13.58 -6.40 6.09
CA MET A 472 -13.01 -7.27 7.11
C MET A 472 -12.07 -8.27 6.44
N VAL A 473 -10.96 -8.60 7.10
CA VAL A 473 -10.09 -9.70 6.66
C VAL A 473 -10.27 -10.90 7.59
N TYR A 474 -10.45 -12.09 7.01
CA TYR A 474 -10.53 -13.35 7.74
C TYR A 474 -9.92 -14.51 6.93
N GLY A 475 -8.92 -15.17 7.52
CA GLY A 475 -8.14 -16.19 6.83
C GLY A 475 -7.35 -15.55 5.70
N ASN A 476 -7.45 -16.13 4.51
CA ASN A 476 -6.87 -15.63 3.26
C ASN A 476 -7.89 -14.86 2.41
N HIS A 477 -8.98 -14.37 3.00
CA HIS A 477 -10.02 -13.63 2.28
C HIS A 477 -10.25 -12.25 2.89
N LEU A 478 -10.51 -11.29 2.02
CA LEU A 478 -11.03 -9.97 2.34
C LEU A 478 -12.51 -9.93 1.94
N PHE A 479 -13.34 -9.55 2.90
CA PHE A 479 -14.78 -9.40 2.74
C PHE A 479 -15.13 -7.93 2.74
N THR A 480 -15.96 -7.49 1.81
CA THR A 480 -16.42 -6.10 1.74
C THR A 480 -17.94 -6.01 1.76
N LEU A 481 -18.44 -4.98 2.42
CA LEU A 481 -19.83 -4.55 2.28
C LEU A 481 -19.87 -3.41 1.27
N THR A 482 -20.65 -3.60 0.21
CA THR A 482 -20.78 -2.66 -0.91
C THR A 482 -22.24 -2.61 -1.32
N GLY A 483 -22.92 -1.50 -1.00
CA GLY A 483 -24.37 -1.41 -1.19
C GLY A 483 -25.13 -2.48 -0.43
N ASN A 484 -25.93 -3.25 -1.17
CA ASN A 484 -26.70 -4.38 -0.64
C ASN A 484 -25.93 -5.71 -0.75
N SER A 485 -24.62 -5.69 -0.99
CA SER A 485 -23.85 -6.91 -1.26
C SER A 485 -22.73 -7.12 -0.25
N LEU A 486 -22.54 -8.38 0.13
CA LEU A 486 -21.33 -8.91 0.73
C LEU A 486 -20.52 -9.57 -0.37
N THR A 487 -19.29 -9.11 -0.58
CA THR A 487 -18.37 -9.69 -1.56
C THR A 487 -17.13 -10.24 -0.88
N MET A 488 -16.50 -11.21 -1.56
CA MET A 488 -15.30 -11.89 -1.10
C MET A 488 -14.22 -11.78 -2.18
N LEU A 489 -13.01 -11.45 -1.75
CA LEU A 489 -11.80 -11.48 -2.56
C LEU A 489 -10.73 -12.29 -1.84
N LYS A 490 -10.11 -13.23 -2.53
CA LYS A 490 -8.95 -13.97 -2.04
C LYS A 490 -7.71 -13.08 -2.08
N LEU A 491 -7.00 -13.03 -0.96
CA LEU A 491 -5.73 -12.32 -0.85
C LEU A 491 -4.62 -13.13 -1.54
N ASP A 492 -3.78 -12.45 -2.29
CA ASP A 492 -2.64 -13.08 -2.96
C ASP A 492 -1.61 -13.62 -1.95
N LYS A 493 -0.88 -14.65 -2.37
CA LYS A 493 0.09 -15.35 -1.52
C LYS A 493 1.12 -14.39 -0.93
N ASN A 494 1.59 -13.44 -1.72
CA ASN A 494 2.54 -12.38 -1.34
C ASN A 494 2.06 -11.57 -0.12
N ILE A 495 0.75 -11.37 0.08
CA ILE A 495 0.22 -10.71 1.27
C ILE A 495 0.16 -11.70 2.45
N THR A 496 -0.36 -12.90 2.20
CA THR A 496 -0.59 -13.89 3.27
C THR A 496 0.70 -14.51 3.82
N GLU A 497 1.82 -14.47 3.09
CA GLU A 497 3.13 -14.92 3.57
C GLU A 497 3.70 -14.02 4.67
N HIS A 498 3.26 -12.76 4.76
CA HIS A 498 3.61 -11.86 5.86
C HIS A 498 2.82 -12.13 7.15
N TYR A 499 1.89 -13.08 7.14
CA TYR A 499 1.15 -13.45 8.34
C TYR A 499 2.05 -14.07 9.39
N THR A 500 2.28 -13.32 10.46
CA THR A 500 2.94 -13.82 11.67
C THR A 500 1.91 -13.99 12.77
N ASN A 501 2.08 -15.07 13.56
CA ASN A 501 1.21 -15.33 14.71
C ASN A 501 1.54 -14.36 15.83
#